data_AF-A0A2T3HKP3-F1
#
_entry.id   AF-A0A2T3HKP3-F1
#
_cell.length_a   1.000
_cell.length_b   1.000
_cell.length_c   1.000
_cell.angle_alpha   90.00
_cell.angle_beta   90.00
_cell.angle_gamma   90.00
#
_symmetry.space_group_name_H-M   'P 1'
#
loop_
_entity.id
_entity.type
_entity.pdbx_description
1 polymer ?
#
loop_
_entity_poly.entity_id
_entity_poly.type
_entity_poly.pdbx_seq_one_letter_code
_entity_poly.pdbx_strand_id
1 'polypeptide(L)' 'MENTDPQHQHGEHTPPPVEHDYSKHENNPGPSKEAVEERNSNGAGSILKWIIPVLVIALLVWWFLIKK' A
#
# COMPACT_ATOMS: atom_id res chain seq x y z
N MET A 1 -3.41 -14.78 -31.68
CA MET A 1 -2.13 -15.00 -30.98
C MET A 1 -2.50 -15.43 -29.58
N GLU A 2 -2.31 -16.70 -29.27
CA GLU A 2 -2.59 -17.26 -27.95
C GLU A 2 -1.53 -16.75 -26.98
N ASN A 3 -1.96 -16.12 -25.88
CA ASN A 3 -1.07 -15.60 -24.86
C ASN A 3 -0.75 -16.74 -23.89
N THR A 4 0.35 -17.44 -24.15
CA THR A 4 0.90 -18.47 -23.25
C THR A 4 1.89 -17.82 -22.28
N ASP A 5 1.36 -16.99 -21.38
CA ASP A 5 2.09 -16.61 -20.17
C ASP A 5 2.01 -17.79 -19.18
N PRO A 6 3.14 -18.36 -18.70
CA PRO A 6 3.09 -19.47 -17.78
C PRO A 6 2.40 -19.03 -16.48
N GLN A 7 1.22 -19.60 -16.20
CA GLN A 7 0.55 -19.46 -14.91
C GLN A 7 1.55 -19.74 -13.78
N HIS A 8 1.79 -18.74 -12.95
CA HIS A 8 2.48 -18.90 -11.68
C HIS A 8 1.75 -19.97 -10.86
N GLN A 9 2.36 -21.15 -10.76
CA GLN A 9 1.89 -22.23 -9.91
C GLN A 9 2.07 -21.82 -8.45
N HIS A 10 1.03 -21.25 -7.84
CA HIS A 10 0.92 -21.19 -6.40
C HIS A 10 0.53 -22.59 -5.88
N GLY A 11 1.52 -23.48 -5.78
CA GLY A 11 1.47 -24.55 -4.79
C GLY A 11 1.54 -23.94 -3.38
N GLU A 12 1.26 -24.71 -2.34
CA GLU A 12 1.26 -24.33 -0.90
C GLU A 12 2.64 -23.86 -0.38
N HIS A 13 3.27 -22.91 -1.05
CA HIS A 13 4.61 -22.43 -0.79
C HIS A 13 4.51 -21.01 -0.28
N THR A 14 4.85 -20.84 1.00
CA THR A 14 5.16 -19.54 1.58
C THR A 14 6.09 -18.78 0.62
N PRO A 15 5.79 -17.53 0.26
CA PRO A 15 6.66 -16.75 -0.61
C PRO A 15 8.08 -16.70 -0.01
N PRO A 16 9.13 -16.79 -0.84
CA PRO A 16 10.50 -16.73 -0.38
C PRO A 16 10.73 -15.45 0.44
N PRO A 17 11.53 -15.50 1.52
CA PRO A 17 11.80 -14.33 2.34
C PRO A 17 12.49 -13.24 1.52
N VAL A 18 12.37 -12.00 2.00
CA VAL A 18 13.06 -10.85 1.41
C VAL A 18 14.57 -11.10 1.37
N GLU A 19 15.19 -10.86 0.21
CA GLU A 19 16.62 -11.07 0.02
C GLU A 19 17.44 -10.04 0.81
N HIS A 20 18.52 -10.52 1.44
CA HIS A 20 19.42 -9.71 2.25
C HIS A 20 20.89 -9.85 1.84
N ASP A 21 21.25 -10.88 1.06
CA ASP A 21 22.62 -11.19 0.65
C ASP A 21 22.67 -11.72 -0.80
N TYR A 22 22.46 -10.80 -1.74
CA TYR A 22 22.50 -11.10 -3.18
C TYR A 22 23.79 -11.82 -3.62
N SER A 23 24.93 -11.46 -3.04
CA SER A 23 26.23 -12.05 -3.40
C SER A 23 26.33 -13.54 -3.09
N LYS A 24 25.54 -14.06 -2.14
CA LYS A 24 25.48 -15.50 -1.85
C LYS A 24 24.39 -16.23 -2.61
N HIS A 25 23.37 -15.52 -3.08
CA HIS A 25 22.21 -16.08 -3.76
C HIS A 25 22.10 -15.65 -5.23
N GLU A 26 23.23 -15.35 -5.89
CA GLU A 26 23.25 -14.83 -7.28
C GLU A 26 22.48 -15.70 -8.28
N ASN A 27 22.50 -17.02 -8.10
CA ASN A 27 21.81 -17.96 -9.00
C ASN A 27 20.29 -18.01 -8.80
N ASN A 28 19.77 -17.60 -7.62
CA ASN A 28 18.35 -17.56 -7.32
C ASN A 28 18.07 -16.66 -6.11
N PRO A 29 18.14 -15.32 -6.27
CA PRO A 29 17.92 -14.40 -5.17
C PRO A 29 16.43 -14.32 -4.82
N GLY A 30 16.14 -14.10 -3.54
CA GLY A 30 14.79 -13.74 -3.11
C GLY A 30 14.33 -12.38 -3.69
N PRO A 31 13.04 -12.06 -3.55
CA PRO A 31 12.52 -10.75 -3.94
C PRO A 31 13.21 -9.65 -3.14
N SER A 32 13.47 -8.52 -3.80
CA SER A 32 14.01 -7.35 -3.12
C SER A 32 13.00 -6.82 -2.10
N LYS A 33 13.50 -6.15 -1.06
CA LYS A 33 12.65 -5.51 -0.05
C LYS A 33 11.62 -4.56 -0.67
N GLU A 34 12.02 -3.82 -1.71
CA GLU A 34 11.16 -2.86 -2.40
C GLU A 34 10.08 -3.51 -3.26
N ALA A 35 10.26 -4.76 -3.69
CA ALA A 35 9.25 -5.53 -4.41
C ALA A 35 8.18 -6.14 -3.48
N VAL A 36 8.50 -6.27 -2.19
CA VAL A 36 7.59 -6.82 -1.17
C VAL A 36 6.95 -5.71 -0.33
N GLU A 37 7.69 -4.66 -0.02
CA GLU A 37 7.24 -3.53 0.77
C GLU A 37 7.05 -2.29 -0.10
N GLU A 38 5.81 -1.81 -0.20
CA GLU A 38 5.54 -0.49 -0.75
C GLU A 38 5.88 0.59 0.30
N ARG A 39 6.66 1.61 -0.10
CA ARG A 39 6.90 2.78 0.75
C ARG A 39 5.61 3.59 0.93
N ASN A 40 4.86 3.27 1.98
CA ASN A 40 3.73 4.08 2.41
C ASN A 40 4.21 5.22 3.32
N SER A 41 4.89 6.23 2.75
CA SER A 41 5.21 7.45 3.48
C SER A 41 3.93 8.28 3.63
N ASN A 42 3.32 8.25 4.81
CA ASN A 42 2.22 9.12 5.24
C ASN A 42 1.05 9.19 4.24
N GLY A 43 0.53 8.02 3.85
CA GLY A 43 -0.49 7.88 2.82
C GLY A 43 -1.66 8.88 2.94
N ALA A 44 -2.07 9.40 1.78
CA ALA A 44 -3.21 10.31 1.61
C ALA A 44 -4.50 9.79 2.28
N GLY A 45 -4.61 8.47 2.49
CA GLY A 45 -5.73 7.85 3.19
C GLY A 45 -5.95 8.36 4.62
N SER A 46 -4.89 8.70 5.37
CA SER A 46 -5.07 9.27 6.72
C SER A 46 -5.71 10.65 6.68
N ILE A 47 -5.25 11.53 5.78
CA ILE A 47 -5.80 12.88 5.64
C ILE A 47 -7.23 12.83 5.09
N LEU A 48 -7.48 11.97 4.10
CA LEU A 48 -8.81 11.79 3.52
C LEU A 48 -9.84 11.29 4.54
N LYS A 49 -9.41 10.48 5.52
CA LYS A 49 -10.28 10.03 6.63
C LYS A 49 -10.77 11.21 7.50
N TRP A 50 -9.99 12.26 7.63
CA TRP A 50 -10.30 13.40 8.50
C TRP A 50 -11.00 14.57 7.78
N ILE A 51 -10.96 14.63 6.44
CA ILE A 51 -11.50 15.78 5.72
C ILE A 51 -13.02 15.96 5.93
N ILE A 52 -13.77 14.85 5.92
CA ILE A 52 -15.23 14.86 6.09
C ILE A 52 -15.63 15.35 7.50
N PRO A 53 -15.11 14.78 8.61
CA PRO A 53 -15.49 15.25 9.94
C PRO A 53 -15.09 16.70 10.19
N VAL A 54 -13.93 17.16 9.68
CA VAL A 54 -13.52 18.56 9.77
C VAL A 54 -14.51 19.48 9.05
N LEU A 55 -14.95 19.10 7.83
CA LEU A 55 -15.96 19.86 7.07
C LEU A 55 -17.29 19.95 7.81
N VAL A 56 -17.77 18.85 8.41
CA VAL A 56 -19.02 18.84 9.18
C VAL A 56 -18.93 19.78 10.38
N ILE A 57 -17.82 19.75 11.12
CA ILE A 57 -17.61 20.65 12.27
C ILE A 57 -17.56 22.11 11.79
N ALA A 58 -16.84 22.41 10.71
CA ALA A 58 -16.76 23.76 10.15
C ALA A 58 -18.15 24.28 9.73
N LEU A 59 -18.97 23.45 9.08
CA LEU A 59 -20.33 23.80 8.70
C LEU A 59 -21.24 24.02 9.91
N LEU A 60 -21.11 23.20 10.96
CA LEU A 60 -21.87 23.39 12.20
C LEU A 60 -21.51 24.70 12.90
N VAL A 61 -20.21 25.02 12.98
CA VAL A 61 -19.74 26.30 13.55
C VAL A 61 -20.28 27.47 12.72
N TRP A 62 -20.16 27.40 11.40
CA TRP A 62 -20.71 28.40 10.49
C TRP A 62 -22.22 28.59 10.67
N TRP A 63 -22.96 27.49 10.77
CA TRP A 63 -24.41 27.50 11.00
C TRP A 63 -24.76 28.18 12.33
N PHE A 64 -24.04 27.87 13.41
CA PHE A 64 -24.23 28.51 14.71
C PHE A 64 -23.95 30.02 14.69
N LEU A 65 -22.96 30.46 13.89
CA LEU A 65 -22.65 31.88 13.74
C LEU A 65 -23.74 32.65 12.97
N ILE A 66 -24.42 32.02 12.00
CA ILE A 66 -25.52 32.64 11.24
C ILE A 66 -26.85 32.58 11.99
N LYS A 67 -27.10 31.51 12.74
CA LYS A 67 -28.36 31.32 13.49
C LYS A 67 -28.44 32.11 14.80
N LYS A 68 -27.33 32.69 15.25
CA LYS A 68 -27.26 33.58 16.41
C LYS A 68 -27.56 35.02 15.99
#